data_AF-A0A6N7G6B1-F1
#
_entry.id   AF-A0A6N7G6B1-F1
#
_cell.length_a   1.000
_cell.length_b   1.000
_cell.length_c   1.000
_cell.angle_alpha   90.00
_cell.angle_beta   90.00
_cell.angle_gamma   90.00
#
_symmetry.space_group_name_H-M   'P 1'
#
loop_
_entity.id
_entity.type
_entity.pdbx_description
1 polymer ?
#
loop_
_entity_poly.entity_id
_entity_poly.type
_entity_poly.pdbx_seq_one_letter_code
_entity_poly.pdbx_strand_id
1 'polypeptide(L)' 'MSTFDAELSTVDPEIAAAVDAELRRQQSTLEMIASENFAPVGVLEAQGSVLTNKYAEGYPGKRYYGGCEHVDVV' A
#
# COMPACT_ATOMS: atom_id res chain seq x y z
N MET A 1 25.05 -2.77 1.60
CA MET A 1 23.86 -1.91 1.75
C MET A 1 22.66 -2.85 1.68
N SER A 2 21.79 -2.82 2.68
CA SER A 2 20.60 -3.68 2.73
C SER A 2 19.59 -3.24 1.68
N THR A 3 18.99 -4.16 0.92
CA THR A 3 17.92 -3.84 -0.04
C THR A 3 16.60 -3.47 0.65
N PHE A 4 16.46 -3.72 1.95
CA PHE A 4 15.23 -3.47 2.71
C PHE A 4 14.86 -1.98 2.82
N ASP A 5 15.83 -1.07 2.77
CA ASP A 5 15.60 0.37 2.88
C ASP A 5 15.74 1.09 1.53
N ALA A 6 15.98 0.35 0.45
CA ALA A 6 16.15 0.91 -0.88
C ALA A 6 14.78 1.22 -1.51
N GLU A 7 14.72 2.33 -2.27
CA GLU A 7 13.53 2.67 -3.04
C GLU A 7 13.23 1.62 -4.12
N LEU A 8 11.96 1.48 -4.49
CA LEU A 8 11.53 0.56 -5.54
C LEU A 8 12.28 0.80 -6.85
N SER A 9 12.53 2.05 -7.22
CA SER A 9 13.30 2.45 -8.41
C SER A 9 14.74 1.92 -8.42
N THR A 10 15.32 1.67 -7.24
CA THR A 10 16.67 1.13 -7.08
C THR A 10 16.67 -0.40 -7.05
N VAL A 11 15.68 -0.99 -6.38
CA VAL A 11 15.56 -2.45 -6.24
C VAL A 11 15.04 -3.10 -7.53
N ASP A 12 14.04 -2.48 -8.15
CA ASP A 12 13.36 -2.96 -9.35
C ASP A 12 12.93 -1.77 -10.26
N PRO A 13 13.85 -1.25 -11.09
CA PRO A 13 13.59 -0.11 -11.96
C PRO A 13 12.55 -0.42 -13.05
N GLU A 14 12.39 -1.68 -13.46
CA GLU A 14 11.41 -2.07 -14.47
C GLU A 14 9.98 -1.94 -13.94
N ILE A 15 9.74 -2.41 -12.70
CA ILE A 15 8.45 -2.25 -12.03
C ILE A 15 8.17 -0.78 -11.72
N ALA A 16 9.17 -0.02 -11.24
CA ALA A 16 8.99 1.42 -11.00
C ALA A 16 8.56 2.16 -12.27
N ALA A 17 9.20 1.86 -13.41
CA ALA A 17 8.84 2.45 -14.70
C ALA A 17 7.41 2.07 -15.14
N ALA A 18 6.97 0.85 -14.85
CA ALA A 18 5.61 0.41 -15.15
C ALA A 18 4.55 1.13 -14.29
N VAL A 19 4.81 1.36 -13.01
CA VAL A 19 3.93 2.14 -12.12
C VAL A 19 3.79 3.59 -12.63
N ASP A 20 4.91 4.23 -12.99
CA ASP A 20 4.89 5.59 -13.56
C ASP A 20 4.15 5.66 -14.90
N ALA A 21 4.28 4.62 -15.73
CA ALA A 21 3.54 4.53 -16.98
C ALA A 21 2.03 4.42 -16.76
N GLU A 22 1.59 3.63 -15.77
CA GLU A 22 0.17 3.52 -15.42
C GLU A 22 -0.38 4.82 -14.81
N LEU A 23 0.38 5.51 -13.95
CA LEU A 23 0.00 6.83 -13.44
C LEU A 23 -0.23 7.81 -14.60
N ARG A 24 0.67 7.86 -15.58
CA ARG A 24 0.51 8.69 -16.77
C ARG A 24 -0.72 8.29 -17.57
N ARG A 25 -1.00 6.99 -17.74
CA ARG A 25 -2.20 6.50 -18.43
C ARG A 25 -3.45 7.01 -17.73
N GLN A 26 -3.55 6.84 -16.41
CA GLN A 26 -4.70 7.28 -15.62
C GLN A 26 -4.92 8.79 -15.69
N GLN A 27 -3.85 9.59 -15.62
CA GLN A 27 -3.93 11.06 -15.70
C GLN A 27 -4.30 11.60 -17.09
N SER A 28 -3.99 10.85 -18.15
CA SER A 28 -4.23 11.25 -19.53
C SER A 28 -5.47 10.63 -20.16
N THR A 29 -6.16 9.74 -19.45
CA THR A 29 -7.33 9.01 -19.93
C THR A 29 -8.59 9.49 -19.23
N LEU A 30 -9.66 9.73 -20.00
CA LEU A 30 -10.99 9.90 -19.42
C LEU A 30 -11.54 8.52 -19.05
N GLU A 31 -11.47 8.17 -17.76
CA GLU A 31 -11.98 6.90 -17.26
C GLU A 31 -13.50 6.97 -17.08
N MET A 32 -14.22 6.05 -17.73
CA MET A 32 -15.70 6.04 -17.77
C MET A 32 -16.29 4.74 -17.23
N ILE A 33 -15.46 3.85 -16.69
CA ILE A 33 -15.91 2.63 -16.04
C ILE A 33 -16.54 3.00 -14.69
N ALA A 34 -17.85 2.80 -14.56
CA ALA A 34 -18.64 3.26 -13.41
C ALA A 34 -18.21 2.68 -12.06
N SER A 35 -17.49 1.56 -12.05
CA SER A 35 -16.98 0.91 -10.84
C SER A 35 -15.55 1.29 -10.48
N GLU A 36 -14.83 1.99 -11.35
CA GLU A 36 -13.46 2.45 -11.08
C GLU A 36 -13.46 3.82 -10.41
N ASN A 37 -12.41 4.10 -9.64
CA ASN A 37 -12.24 5.35 -8.92
C ASN A 37 -10.76 5.58 -8.59
N PHE A 38 -10.42 6.81 -8.19
CA PHE A 38 -9.08 7.18 -7.74
C PHE A 38 -9.05 7.32 -6.22
N ALA A 39 -8.27 6.47 -5.56
CA ALA A 39 -8.09 6.56 -4.11
C ALA A 39 -7.32 7.84 -3.73
N PRO A 40 -7.70 8.55 -2.65
CA PRO A 40 -6.92 9.66 -2.13
C PRO A 40 -5.51 9.22 -1.70
N VAL A 41 -4.54 10.13 -1.78
CA VAL A 41 -3.13 9.85 -1.39
C VAL A 41 -3.03 9.29 0.03
N GLY A 42 -3.79 9.83 0.99
CA GLY A 42 -3.77 9.33 2.38
C GLY A 42 -4.22 7.86 2.52
N VAL A 43 -5.08 7.35 1.62
CA VAL A 43 -5.44 5.93 1.59
C VAL A 43 -4.28 5.09 1.08
N LEU A 44 -3.57 5.55 0.04
CA LEU A 44 -2.40 4.87 -0.51
C LEU A 44 -1.24 4.83 0.50
N GLU A 45 -1.02 5.92 1.24
CA GLU A 45 -0.02 5.99 2.33
C GLU A 45 -0.31 4.96 3.42
N ALA A 46 -1.56 4.84 3.86
CA ALA A 46 -1.95 3.84 4.86
C ALA A 46 -1.78 2.40 4.33
N GLN A 47 -2.18 2.15 3.08
CA GLN A 47 -2.08 0.82 2.45
C GLN A 47 -0.63 0.36 2.26
N GLY A 48 0.28 1.28 1.94
CA GLY A 48 1.72 1.01 1.79
C GLY A 48 2.53 1.04 3.09
N SER A 49 1.87 1.12 4.25
CA SER A 49 2.53 1.29 5.55
C SER A 49 3.01 -0.02 6.17
N VAL A 50 3.76 0.10 7.28
CA VAL A 50 4.25 -1.03 8.09
C VAL A 50 3.14 -1.89 8.71
N LEU A 51 1.87 -1.47 8.64
CA LEU A 51 0.74 -2.28 9.09
C LEU A 51 0.67 -3.64 8.38
N THR A 52 1.14 -3.71 7.13
CA THR A 52 1.23 -4.95 6.34
C THR A 52 2.07 -6.04 7.02
N ASN A 53 3.01 -5.66 7.89
CA ASN A 53 3.89 -6.59 8.58
C ASN A 53 3.18 -7.34 9.71
N LYS A 54 1.99 -6.89 10.14
CA LYS A 54 1.37 -7.38 11.37
C LYS A 54 0.33 -8.47 11.09
N TYR A 55 0.59 -9.66 11.64
CA TYR A 55 -0.40 -10.73 11.74
C TYR A 55 -1.28 -10.53 12.97
N ALA A 56 -2.60 -10.37 12.79
CA ALA A 56 -3.52 -9.96 13.85
C ALA A 56 -4.87 -10.74 13.84
N GLU A 57 -4.81 -12.07 13.80
CA GLU A 57 -6.03 -12.90 13.85
C GLU A 57 -6.86 -12.68 15.12
N GLY A 58 -8.19 -12.76 14.96
CA GLY A 58 -9.17 -12.49 16.01
C GLY A 58 -9.78 -11.11 15.87
N TYR A 59 -10.34 -10.60 16.96
CA TYR A 59 -10.93 -9.25 17.04
C TYR A 59 -10.10 -8.36 17.96
N PRO A 60 -10.24 -7.01 17.88
CA PRO A 60 -9.60 -6.10 18.83
C PRO A 60 -9.87 -6.52 20.29
N GLY A 61 -8.81 -6.57 21.11
CA GLY A 61 -8.86 -7.07 22.49
C GLY A 61 -9.09 -8.59 22.65
N LYS A 62 -9.24 -9.33 21.55
CA LYS A 62 -9.44 -10.80 21.49
C LYS A 62 -8.57 -11.41 20.39
N ARG A 63 -7.29 -11.03 20.37
CA ARG A 63 -6.31 -11.52 19.39
C ARG A 63 -5.75 -12.87 19.83
N TYR A 64 -5.46 -13.73 18.86
CA TYR A 64 -4.73 -14.98 19.11
C TYR A 64 -3.22 -14.74 19.33
N TYR A 65 -2.70 -13.61 18.84
CA TYR A 65 -1.29 -13.24 18.91
C TYR A 65 -1.09 -11.88 19.58
N GLY A 66 0.03 -11.73 20.30
CA GLY A 66 0.40 -10.49 20.99
C GLY A 66 0.95 -9.40 20.05
N GLY A 67 1.16 -8.19 20.59
CA GLY A 67 1.76 -7.05 19.87
C GLY A 67 0.82 -6.38 18.87
N CYS A 68 -0.48 -6.30 19.18
CA CYS A 68 -1.52 -5.71 18.31
C CYS A 68 -2.04 -4.37 18.86
N GLU A 69 -1.38 -3.76 19.85
CA GLU A 69 -1.86 -2.58 20.57
C GLU A 69 -2.21 -1.40 19.66
N HIS A 70 -1.48 -1.20 18.57
CA HIS A 70 -1.74 -0.13 17.60
C HIS A 70 -2.68 -0.56 16.47
N VAL A 71 -2.69 -1.85 16.11
CA VAL A 71 -3.62 -2.39 15.11
C VAL A 71 -5.05 -2.43 15.65
N ASP A 72 -5.23 -2.60 16.96
CA ASP A 72 -6.55 -2.58 17.59
C ASP A 72 -7.20 -1.18 17.66
N VAL A 73 -6.44 -0.11 17.36
CA VAL A 73 -6.94 1.27 17.32
C VAL A 73 -7.49 1.64 15.94
N VAL A 74 -7.04 0.96 14.88
CA VAL A 74 -7.42 1.19 13.48
C VAL A 74 -8.61 0.32 13.10
#